data_AF-A0A914FGY3-F1
#
_entry.id   AF-A0A914FGY3-F1
#
_cell.length_a   1.000
_cell.length_b   1.000
_cell.length_c   1.000
_cell.angle_alpha   90.00
_cell.angle_beta   90.00
_cell.angle_gamma   90.00
#
_symmetry.space_group_name_H-M   'P 1'
#
loop_
_entity.id
_entity.type
_entity.pdbx_description
1 polymer ?
#
loop_
_entity_poly.entity_id
_entity_poly.type
_entity_poly.pdbx_seq_one_letter_code
_entity_poly.pdbx_strand_id
1 'polypeptide(L)'
;MATQWLSVNYKSYLTTYAMFEKYNVSLLGNDECSAGGGGEYEVQTGFGWSNGVILDLLNSYGDKMSASKATITGSTWFSIVAAIIFFMTLHF
;
A
#
# COMPACT_ATOMS: atom_id res chain seq x y z
N MET A 1 3.95 15.85 4.18
CA MET A 1 2.62 15.88 4.84
C MET A 1 1.49 15.47 3.90
N ALA A 2 1.04 16.28 2.94
CA ALA A 2 -0.07 15.89 2.03
C ALA A 2 0.19 14.60 1.23
N THR A 3 1.38 14.46 0.63
CA THR A 3 1.77 13.27 -0.14
C THR A 3 1.90 11.99 0.70
N GLN A 4 2.34 12.13 1.96
CA GLN A 4 2.44 11.01 2.90
C GLN A 4 1.06 10.55 3.39
N TRP A 5 0.16 11.50 3.63
CA TRP A 5 -1.23 11.19 3.96
C TRP A 5 -1.90 10.43 2.81
N LEU A 6 -1.71 10.92 1.58
CA LEU A 6 -2.29 10.30 0.40
C LEU A 6 -1.75 8.90 0.14
N SER A 7 -0.44 8.68 0.29
CA SER A 7 0.17 7.38 0.05
C SER A 7 -0.35 6.32 1.02
N VAL A 8 -0.53 6.66 2.30
CA VAL A 8 -1.04 5.72 3.31
C VAL A 8 -2.52 5.42 3.14
N ASN A 9 -3.32 6.43 2.81
CA ASN A 9 -4.72 6.24 2.49
C ASN A 9 -4.89 5.35 1.26
N TYR A 10 -4.13 5.62 0.20
CA TYR A 10 -4.14 4.83 -1.03
C TYR A 10 -3.71 3.37 -0.78
N LYS A 11 -2.61 3.14 -0.05
CA LYS A 11 -2.18 1.78 0.35
C LYS A 11 -3.26 1.04 1.12
N SER A 12 -3.86 1.69 2.13
CA SER A 12 -4.90 1.07 2.95
C SER A 12 -6.16 0.74 2.14
N TYR A 13 -6.53 1.61 1.20
CA TYR A 13 -7.62 1.37 0.26
C TYR A 13 -7.35 0.17 -0.66
N LEU A 14 -6.13 0.00 -1.17
CA LEU A 14 -5.79 -1.16 -2.01
C LEU A 14 -5.94 -2.49 -1.27
N THR A 15 -5.68 -2.53 0.03
CA THR A 15 -5.81 -3.76 0.82
C THR A 15 -7.25 -4.02 1.26
N THR A 16 -8.00 -2.98 1.61
CA THR A 16 -9.29 -3.11 2.31
C THR A 16 -10.51 -2.72 1.48
N TYR A 17 -10.29 -2.08 0.33
CA TYR A 17 -11.32 -1.50 -0.55
C TYR A 17 -12.25 -0.49 0.14
N ALA A 18 -11.80 0.06 1.28
CA ALA A 18 -12.55 1.01 2.06
C ALA A 18 -11.63 2.10 2.63
N MET A 19 -12.23 3.22 2.98
CA MET A 19 -11.57 4.35 3.64
C MET A 19 -12.04 4.42 5.09
N PHE A 20 -11.11 4.68 6.00
CA PHE A 20 -11.37 4.66 7.44
C PHE A 20 -11.62 6.07 7.99
N GLU A 21 -12.30 6.12 9.13
CA GLU A 21 -12.47 7.35 9.90
C GLU A 21 -11.12 7.94 10.35
N LYS A 22 -10.21 7.08 10.83
CA LYS A 22 -8.93 7.47 11.42
C LYS A 22 -7.84 6.50 10.99
N TYR A 23 -6.60 7.01 10.97
CA TYR A 23 -5.41 6.26 10.56
C TYR A 23 -4.32 6.34 11.64
N ASN A 24 -3.57 5.25 11.82
CA ASN A 24 -2.41 5.23 12.70
C ASN A 24 -1.19 5.85 12.00
N VAL A 25 -0.82 7.07 12.40
CA VAL A 25 0.30 7.81 11.81
C VAL A 25 1.68 7.24 12.18
N SER A 26 1.79 6.41 13.21
CA SER A 26 3.05 5.74 13.55
C SER A 26 3.44 4.66 12.54
N LEU A 27 2.48 4.21 11.72
CA LEU A 27 2.66 3.23 10.66
C LEU A 27 2.97 3.88 9.30
N LEU A 28 3.12 5.22 9.24
CA LEU A 28 3.44 5.92 7.99
C LEU A 28 4.76 5.38 7.39
N GLY A 29 4.65 4.62 6.29
CA GLY A 29 5.79 4.11 5.52
C GLY A 29 5.97 2.59 5.53
N ASN A 30 5.21 1.85 6.35
CA ASN A 30 5.14 0.40 6.23
C ASN A 30 4.12 -0.03 5.15
N ASP A 31 4.04 -1.33 4.91
CA ASP A 31 3.10 -1.94 3.95
C ASP A 31 1.84 -2.49 4.63
N GLU A 32 1.69 -2.24 5.93
CA GLU A 32 0.56 -2.67 6.75
C GLU A 32 -0.63 -1.71 6.59
N CYS A 33 -1.85 -2.24 6.68
CA CYS A 33 -3.06 -1.42 6.69
C CYS A 33 -3.02 -0.47 7.88
N SER A 34 -3.14 0.84 7.62
CA SER A 34 -2.96 1.87 8.65
C SER A 34 -4.27 2.28 9.33
N ALA A 35 -5.30 1.42 9.33
CA ALA A 35 -6.54 1.69 10.05
C ALA A 35 -6.20 2.02 11.52
N GLY A 36 -6.62 3.20 11.97
CA GLY A 36 -6.41 3.60 13.36
C GLY A 36 -7.34 2.82 14.29
N GLY A 37 -7.01 2.78 15.56
CA GLY A 37 -7.81 2.12 16.59
C GLY A 37 -7.92 2.98 17.85
N GLY A 38 -8.63 2.45 18.85
CA GLY A 38 -8.82 3.09 20.15
C GLY A 38 -10.14 3.87 20.29
N GLY A 39 -10.56 4.04 21.55
CA GLY A 39 -11.89 4.52 21.93
C GLY A 39 -12.81 3.36 22.33
N GLU A 40 -14.09 3.66 22.58
CA GLU A 40 -15.11 2.65 22.94
C GLU A 40 -15.67 1.88 21.74
N TYR A 41 -15.36 2.31 20.51
CA TYR A 41 -15.95 1.78 19.29
C TYR A 41 -14.91 1.38 18.24
N GLU A 42 -15.28 0.36 17.46
CA GLU A 42 -14.55 -0.08 16.29
C GLU A 42 -14.50 1.00 15.21
N VAL A 43 -13.40 1.01 14.45
CA VAL A 43 -13.18 2.00 13.40
C VAL A 43 -14.21 1.82 12.29
N GLN A 44 -14.83 2.93 11.87
CA GLN A 44 -15.86 2.89 10.84
C GLN A 44 -15.24 3.00 9.44
N THR A 45 -15.87 2.32 8.49
CA THR A 45 -15.54 2.38 7.06
C THR A 45 -16.51 3.29 6.31
N GLY A 46 -16.07 3.83 5.16
CA GLY A 46 -16.95 4.63 4.29
C GLY A 46 -17.19 6.05 4.79
N PHE A 47 -16.27 6.60 5.57
CA PHE A 47 -16.45 7.89 6.23
C PHE A 47 -16.25 9.06 5.24
N GLY A 48 -17.35 9.77 4.94
CA GLY A 48 -17.44 10.71 3.81
C GLY A 48 -16.41 11.85 3.82
N TRP A 49 -16.00 12.33 5.00
CA TRP A 49 -14.99 13.38 5.13
C TRP A 49 -13.60 12.93 4.59
N SER A 50 -13.24 11.66 4.75
CA SER A 50 -11.93 11.09 4.43
C SER A 50 -11.85 10.96 2.91
N ASN A 51 -12.96 10.53 2.30
CA ASN A 51 -13.11 10.49 0.86
C ASN A 51 -12.99 11.90 0.25
N GLY A 52 -13.68 12.89 0.83
CA GLY A 52 -13.63 14.27 0.36
C GLY A 52 -12.22 14.86 0.43
N VAL A 53 -11.55 14.73 1.57
CA VAL A 53 -10.17 15.21 1.76
C VAL A 53 -9.20 14.53 0.79
N ILE A 54 -9.34 13.22 0.57
CA ILE A 54 -8.44 12.49 -0.34
C ILE A 54 -8.66 12.89 -1.80
N LEU A 55 -9.90 13.12 -2.23
CA LEU A 55 -10.20 13.63 -3.57
C LEU A 55 -9.63 15.05 -3.76
N ASP A 56 -9.77 15.92 -2.77
CA ASP A 56 -9.20 17.27 -2.83
C ASP A 56 -7.67 17.26 -2.86
N LEU A 57 -7.04 16.39 -2.07
CA LEU A 57 -5.59 16.21 -2.08
C LEU A 57 -5.09 15.57 -3.38
N LEU A 58 -5.83 14.64 -3.97
CA LEU A 58 -5.54 14.09 -5.30
C LEU A 58 -5.61 15.18 -6.37
N ASN A 59 -6.64 16.01 -6.33
CA ASN A 59 -6.81 17.11 -7.28
C ASN A 59 -5.69 18.16 -7.12
N SER A 60 -5.27 18.46 -5.89
CA SER A 60 -4.28 19.50 -5.61
C SER A 60 -2.82 19.04 -5.73
N TYR A 61 -2.54 17.76 -5.48
CA TYR A 61 -1.17 17.23 -5.38
C TYR A 61 -0.93 16.01 -6.25
N GLY A 62 -1.89 15.56 -7.06
CA GLY A 62 -1.76 14.41 -7.96
C GLY A 62 -0.54 14.51 -8.87
N ASP A 63 -0.28 15.69 -9.43
CA ASP A 63 0.87 15.94 -10.31
C ASP A 63 2.23 15.80 -9.60
N LYS A 64 2.25 15.92 -8.26
CA LYS A 64 3.45 15.78 -7.43
C LYS A 64 3.63 14.37 -6.89
N MET A 65 2.69 13.46 -7.17
CA MET A 65 2.73 12.09 -6.69
C MET A 65 3.19 11.17 -7.82
N SER A 66 4.24 10.39 -7.56
CA SER A 66 4.65 9.31 -8.45
C SER A 66 4.28 7.99 -7.80
N ALA A 67 3.43 7.20 -8.46
CA ALA A 67 3.15 5.84 -8.03
C ALA A 67 4.41 4.99 -8.26
N SER A 68 4.87 4.29 -7.22
CA SER A 68 5.97 3.34 -7.35
C SER A 68 5.53 2.21 -8.29
N LYS A 69 5.94 2.29 -9.55
CA LYS A 69 5.83 1.17 -10.49
C LYS A 69 6.68 0.03 -9.93
N ALA A 70 6.09 -1.14 -9.71
CA ALA A 70 6.84 -2.33 -9.34
C ALA A 70 7.87 -2.60 -10.43
N THR A 71 9.12 -2.22 -10.19
CA THR A 71 10.24 -2.58 -11.03
C THR A 71 10.44 -4.07 -10.85
N ILE A 72 10.06 -4.87 -11.84
CA ILE A 72 10.49 -6.26 -11.91
C ILE A 72 11.99 -6.22 -12.14
N THR A 73 12.77 -6.29 -11.06
CA THR A 73 14.22 -6.41 -11.11
C THR A 73 14.53 -7.73 -11.81
N GLY A 74 15.30 -7.69 -12.90
CA GLY A 74 15.54 -8.82 -13.81
C GLY A 74 16.35 -10.00 -13.23
N SER A 75 16.26 -10.28 -11.93
CA SER A 75 16.94 -11.41 -11.29
C SER A 75 16.13 -12.70 -11.31
N THR A 76 14.87 -12.68 -11.75
CA THR A 76 14.00 -13.86 -11.76
C THR A 76 14.49 -14.94 -12.72
N TRP A 77 15.11 -14.57 -13.84
CA TRP A 77 15.62 -15.55 -14.81
C TRP A 77 16.74 -16.43 -14.24
N PHE A 78 17.73 -15.82 -13.55
CA PHE A 78 18.82 -16.58 -12.93
C PHE A 78 18.30 -17.52 -11.84
N SER A 79 17.34 -17.08 -11.02
CA SER A 79 16.73 -17.93 -9.99
C SER A 79 15.90 -19.07 -10.59
N ILE A 80 15.17 -18.82 -11.68
CA ILE A 80 14.39 -19.85 -12.38
C ILE A 80 15.32 -20.89 -13.02
N VAL A 81 16.37 -20.46 -13.73
CA VAL A 81 17.32 -21.38 -14.37
C VAL A 81 18.12 -22.18 -13.34
N ALA A 82 18.56 -21.55 -12.25
CA ALA A 82 19.23 -22.25 -11.15
C ALA A 82 18.33 -23.30 -10.49
N ALA A 83 17.04 -23.00 -10.28
CA ALA A 83 16.08 -23.95 -9.74
C ALA A 83 15.87 -25.16 -10.67
N ILE A 84 15.74 -24.92 -11.99
CA ILE A 84 15.57 -26.00 -12.99
C ILE A 84 16.80 -26.92 -13.00
N ILE A 85 18.01 -26.34 -13.03
CA ILE A 85 19.26 -27.12 -13.02
C ILE A 85 19.37 -27.93 -11.73
N PHE A 86 19.11 -27.33 -10.57
CA PHE A 86 19.16 -28.01 -9.27
C PHE A 86 18.21 -29.21 -9.21
N PHE A 87 16.97 -29.08 -9.69
CA PHE A 87 15.99 -30.18 -9.75
C PHE A 87 16.39 -31.30 -10.72
N MET A 88 17.09 -30.97 -11.80
CA MET A 88 17.55 -31.95 -12.80
C MET A 88 18.79 -32.72 -12.33
N THR A 89 19.65 -32.09 -11.52
CA THR A 89 20.86 -32.73 -10.95
C THR A 89 20.58 -33.56 -9.70
N LEU A 90 19.44 -33.38 -9.02
CA LEU A 90 19.09 -34.13 -7.80
C LEU A 90 18.51 -35.53 -8.07
N HIS A 91 18.29 -35.89 -9.33
CA HIS A 91 17.72 -37.18 -9.75
C HIS A 91 18.76 -38.17 -10.31
N PHE A 92 20.04 -38.03 -9.96
CA PHE A 92 21.08 -39.03 -10.20
C PHE A 92 21.86 -39.36 -8.93
#